data_AF-A0A6J6E3E4-F1
#
_entry.id   AF-A0A6J6E3E4-F1
#
_cell.length_a   1.000
_cell.length_b   1.000
_cell.length_c   1.000
_cell.angle_alpha   90.00
_cell.angle_beta   90.00
_cell.angle_gamma   90.00
#
_symmetry.space_group_name_H-M   'P 1'
#
loop_
_entity.id
_entity.type
_entity.pdbx_description
1 polymer ?
#
loop_
_entity_poly.entity_id
_entity_poly.type
_entity_poly.pdbx_seq_one_letter_code
_entity_poly.pdbx_strand_id
1 'polypeptide(L)'
;MAENVAETITKGTRVVVSGRLQQSSWQTQDGDKRTKVEIVADEVAPSLRYATAQVVRNERREGFDGGANSGGANSGSGGASRPAPNDPPAGYDMDEEPF
;
A
#
# COMPACT_ATOMS: atom_id res chain seq x y z
N MET A 1 3.18 9.24 -6.01
CA MET A 1 4.09 8.15 -6.44
C MET A 1 5.51 8.64 -6.61
N ALA A 2 5.73 9.74 -7.37
CA ALA A 2 7.08 10.26 -7.61
C ALA A 2 7.89 10.49 -6.33
N GLU A 3 7.28 11.09 -5.30
CA GLU A 3 7.92 11.31 -3.99
C GLU A 3 8.31 9.99 -3.31
N ASN A 4 7.36 9.06 -3.14
CA ASN A 4 7.65 7.74 -2.57
C ASN A 4 8.78 7.00 -3.32
N VAL A 5 8.83 7.12 -4.66
CA VAL A 5 9.90 6.54 -5.46
C VAL A 5 11.24 7.22 -5.17
N ALA A 6 11.26 8.55 -5.11
CA ALA A 6 12.47 9.32 -4.82
C ALA A 6 13.04 9.01 -3.43
N GLU A 7 12.18 8.76 -2.44
CA GLU A 7 12.59 8.42 -1.08
C GLU A 7 13.02 6.96 -0.92
N THR A 8 12.43 6.04 -1.70
CA THR A 8 12.66 4.59 -1.53
C THR A 8 13.74 4.03 -2.45
N ILE A 9 13.85 4.55 -3.69
CA ILE A 9 14.64 3.94 -4.76
C ILE A 9 15.84 4.82 -5.08
N THR A 10 17.03 4.22 -5.02
CA THR A 10 18.30 4.85 -5.41
C THR A 10 18.91 4.16 -6.62
N LYS A 11 19.92 4.79 -7.24
CA LYS A 11 20.67 4.23 -8.37
C LYS A 11 21.20 2.84 -8.02
N GLY A 12 20.96 1.87 -8.91
CA GLY A 12 21.40 0.47 -8.73
C GLY A 12 20.38 -0.43 -8.05
N THR A 13 19.30 0.13 -7.48
CA THR A 13 18.19 -0.65 -6.93
C THR A 13 17.50 -1.42 -8.05
N ARG A 14 17.28 -2.73 -7.85
CA ARG A 14 16.47 -3.53 -8.77
C ARG A 14 15.00 -3.19 -8.56
N VAL A 15 14.29 -2.86 -9.64
CA VAL A 15 12.87 -2.48 -9.60
C VAL A 15 12.06 -3.28 -10.59
N VAL A 16 10.76 -3.37 -10.31
CA VAL A 16 9.73 -3.77 -11.26
C VAL A 16 8.89 -2.53 -11.55
N VAL A 17 8.65 -2.26 -12.82
CA VAL A 17 7.81 -1.15 -13.29
C VAL A 17 6.70 -1.73 -14.15
N SER A 18 5.47 -1.39 -13.83
CA SER A 18 4.30 -1.66 -14.68
C SER A 18 3.79 -0.32 -15.22
N GLY A 19 3.43 -0.29 -16.50
CA GLY A 19 3.00 0.95 -17.13
C GLY A 19 2.75 0.81 -18.62
N ARG A 20 2.59 1.96 -19.29
CA ARG A 20 2.34 2.05 -20.73
C ARG A 20 3.57 2.56 -21.47
N LEU A 21 3.83 1.99 -22.63
CA LEU A 21 4.88 2.49 -23.53
C LEU A 21 4.42 3.77 -24.23
N GLN A 22 5.25 4.81 -24.21
CA GLN A 22 5.02 6.04 -24.94
C GLN A 22 6.20 6.32 -25.87
N GLN A 23 5.89 6.56 -27.14
CA GLN A 23 6.87 7.01 -28.13
C GLN A 23 6.70 8.52 -28.33
N SER A 24 7.80 9.27 -28.25
CA SER A 24 7.79 10.71 -28.46
C SER A 24 8.93 11.11 -29.41
N SER A 25 8.62 11.98 -30.36
CA SER A 25 9.56 12.52 -31.33
C SER A 25 9.80 14.01 -31.06
N TRP A 26 11.05 14.44 -31.07
CA TRP A 26 11.42 15.85 -30.96
C TRP A 26 12.48 16.21 -32.00
N GLN A 27 12.61 17.51 -32.27
CA GLN A 27 13.64 18.04 -33.15
C GLN A 27 14.78 18.61 -32.32
N THR A 28 16.04 18.30 -32.67
CA THR A 28 17.21 18.96 -32.07
C THR A 28 17.34 20.38 -32.61
N GLN A 29 18.14 21.22 -31.95
CA GLN A 29 18.39 22.59 -32.43
C GLN A 29 19.01 22.60 -33.85
N ASP A 30 19.74 21.54 -34.20
CA ASP A 30 20.35 21.34 -35.52
C ASP A 30 19.37 20.85 -36.60
N GLY A 31 18.10 20.62 -36.23
CA GLY A 31 17.03 20.22 -37.15
C GLY A 31 16.81 18.70 -37.26
N ASP A 32 17.61 17.87 -36.59
CA ASP A 32 17.46 16.40 -36.64
C ASP A 32 16.22 15.95 -35.86
N LYS A 33 15.39 15.10 -36.48
CA LYS A 33 14.28 14.43 -35.78
C LYS A 33 14.79 13.22 -35.03
N ARG A 34 14.61 13.22 -33.70
CA ARG A 34 14.94 12.09 -32.81
C ARG A 34 13.67 11.54 -32.19
N THR A 35 13.71 10.27 -31.82
CA THR A 35 12.61 9.56 -31.17
C THR A 35 13.10 8.86 -29.93
N LYS A 36 12.31 8.90 -28.85
CA LYS A 36 12.51 8.15 -27.61
C LYS A 36 11.32 7.26 -27.36
N VAL A 37 11.61 6.17 -26.67
CA VAL A 37 10.61 5.26 -26.13
C VAL A 37 10.74 5.33 -24.62
N GLU A 38 9.64 5.64 -23.94
CA GLU A 38 9.54 5.80 -22.50
C GLU A 38 8.45 4.89 -21.94
N ILE A 39 8.52 4.58 -20.65
CA ILE A 39 7.44 3.92 -19.93
C ILE A 39 6.80 4.96 -19.02
N VAL A 40 5.51 5.22 -19.23
CA VAL A 40 4.68 5.95 -18.28
C VAL A 40 4.27 4.95 -17.20
N ALA A 41 4.89 5.07 -16.03
CA ALA A 41 4.68 4.14 -14.93
C ALA A 41 3.28 4.32 -14.31
N ASP A 42 2.54 3.22 -14.24
CA ASP A 42 1.31 3.10 -13.45
C ASP A 42 1.65 2.54 -12.04
N GLU A 43 2.68 1.69 -11.93
CA GLU A 43 3.19 1.14 -10.67
C GLU A 43 4.71 0.96 -10.68
N VAL A 44 5.34 1.12 -9.51
CA VAL A 44 6.78 0.92 -9.30
C VAL A 44 7.01 0.23 -7.96
N ALA A 45 7.82 -0.83 -7.94
CA ALA A 45 8.15 -1.56 -6.72
C ALA A 45 9.63 -1.97 -6.66
N PRO A 46 10.27 -1.96 -5.47
CA PRO A 46 11.58 -2.60 -5.29
C PRO A 46 11.44 -4.12 -5.46
N SER A 47 12.37 -4.72 -6.19
CA SER A 47 12.38 -6.16 -6.41
C SER A 47 12.96 -6.90 -5.20
N LEU A 48 12.18 -7.79 -4.60
CA LEU A 48 12.62 -8.60 -3.46
C LEU A 48 13.48 -9.81 -3.85
N ARG A 49 13.80 -9.97 -5.15
CA ARG A 49 14.53 -11.14 -5.65
C ARG A 49 15.89 -11.33 -4.97
N TYR A 50 16.58 -10.23 -4.66
CA TYR A 50 17.91 -10.22 -4.01
C TYR A 50 18.02 -9.16 -2.91
N ALA A 51 16.88 -8.71 -2.37
CA ALA A 51 16.81 -7.65 -1.38
C ALA A 51 15.56 -7.81 -0.50
N THR A 52 15.58 -7.22 0.69
CA THR A 52 14.40 -7.04 1.54
C THR A 52 13.93 -5.59 1.48
N ALA A 53 12.66 -5.32 1.79
CA ALA A 53 12.13 -3.96 1.88
C ALA A 53 11.28 -3.79 3.14
N GLN A 54 11.37 -2.59 3.74
CA GLN A 54 10.43 -2.14 4.77
C GLN A 54 9.34 -1.31 4.09
N VAL A 55 8.07 -1.60 4.40
CA VAL A 55 6.94 -0.89 3.80
C VAL A 55 6.31 0.02 4.84
N VAL A 56 6.39 1.33 4.59
CA VAL A 56 5.67 2.34 5.36
C VAL A 56 4.48 2.81 4.53
N ARG A 57 3.29 2.82 5.12
CA ARG A 57 2.09 3.34 4.45
C ARG A 57 1.97 4.82 4.74
N ASN A 58 1.87 5.64 3.70
CA ASN A 58 1.59 7.06 3.86
C ASN A 58 0.23 7.23 4.56
N GLU A 59 0.16 8.15 5.51
CA GLU A 59 -1.10 8.55 6.12
C GLU A 59 -2.02 9.13 5.05
N ARG A 60 -3.10 8.42 4.74
CA ARG A 60 -4.15 8.98 3.91
C ARG A 60 -4.93 9.92 4.83
N ARG A 61 -4.96 11.21 4.53
CA ARG A 61 -5.93 12.12 5.17
C ARG A 61 -7.33 11.62 4.86
N GLU A 62 -7.90 10.84 5.77
CA GLU A 62 -9.34 10.65 5.82
C GLU A 62 -9.93 12.00 6.19
N GLY A 63 -10.57 12.63 5.20
CA GLY A 63 -11.53 13.68 5.45
C GLY A 63 -12.69 13.08 6.23
N PHE A 64 -12.62 13.18 7.56
CA PHE A 64 -13.81 13.27 8.40
C PHE A 64 -14.40 14.67 8.19
N ASP A 65 -15.10 14.86 7.06
CA ASP A 65 -16.02 15.96 6.85
C ASP A 65 -17.35 15.35 6.41
N GLY A 66 -18.33 15.36 7.32
CA GLY A 66 -19.69 14.91 7.05
C GLY A 66 -20.33 14.10 8.18
N GLY A 67 -20.82 14.77 9.22
CA GLY A 67 -21.71 14.12 10.18
C GLY A 67 -21.83 14.78 11.54
N ALA A 68 -22.20 16.06 11.58
CA ALA A 68 -22.82 16.64 12.76
C ALA A 68 -24.08 15.83 13.11
N ASN A 69 -24.01 14.94 14.10
CA ASN A 69 -25.19 14.49 14.84
C ASN A 69 -25.27 15.30 16.13
N SER A 70 -25.68 16.55 15.98
CA SER A 70 -26.34 17.29 17.07
C SER A 70 -27.72 16.69 17.28
N GLY A 71 -27.97 16.06 18.44
CA GLY A 71 -29.33 15.71 18.77
C GLY A 71 -29.51 14.75 19.93
N GLY A 72 -29.71 15.31 21.13
CA GLY A 72 -30.79 14.84 22.00
C GLY A 72 -30.48 13.68 22.93
N ALA A 73 -30.46 14.00 24.22
CA ALA A 73 -30.47 13.08 25.33
C ALA A 73 -31.57 12.02 25.24
N ASN A 74 -31.26 10.77 25.61
CA ASN A 74 -32.22 9.91 26.31
C ASN A 74 -31.54 8.83 27.16
N SER A 75 -31.85 8.86 28.45
CA SER A 75 -32.08 7.73 29.36
C SER A 75 -31.01 6.62 29.50
N GLY A 76 -30.26 6.70 30.60
CA GLY A 76 -30.46 5.77 31.72
C GLY A 76 -29.81 4.38 31.68
N SER A 77 -29.31 4.00 32.86
CA SER A 77 -29.02 2.64 33.33
C SER A 77 -27.61 2.09 33.04
N GLY A 78 -26.93 1.75 34.14
CA GLY A 78 -25.54 1.32 34.17
C GLY A 78 -25.31 -0.14 33.77
N GLY A 79 -24.04 -0.49 33.69
CA GLY A 79 -23.60 -1.85 33.40
C GLY A 79 -22.16 -1.87 32.89
N ALA A 80 -21.20 -1.76 33.80
CA ALA A 80 -19.78 -1.89 33.49
C ALA A 80 -19.48 -3.29 32.92
N SER A 81 -19.19 -3.36 31.62
CA SER A 81 -18.78 -4.59 30.94
C SER A 81 -17.27 -4.81 31.16
N ARG A 82 -16.92 -5.85 31.92
CA ARG A 82 -15.55 -6.37 32.01
C ARG A 82 -15.25 -7.22 30.76
N PRO A 83 -14.04 -7.16 30.17
CA PRO A 83 -13.64 -8.06 29.09
C PRO A 83 -13.40 -9.48 29.61
N ALA A 84 -13.86 -10.49 28.86
CA ALA A 84 -13.76 -11.91 29.20
C ALA A 84 -12.36 -12.50 28.92
N PRO A 85 -11.88 -13.49 29.70
CA PRO A 85 -10.65 -14.22 29.42
C PRO A 85 -10.76 -15.11 28.17
N ASN A 86 -9.67 -15.21 27.40
CA ASN A 86 -9.56 -16.02 26.21
C ASN A 86 -9.03 -17.42 26.57
N ASP A 87 -9.91 -18.40 26.75
CA ASP A 87 -9.54 -19.80 26.92
C ASP A 87 -9.23 -20.47 25.56
N PRO A 88 -8.20 -21.33 25.45
CA PRO A 88 -7.89 -22.06 24.23
C PRO A 88 -8.93 -23.16 23.95
N PRO A 89 -9.27 -23.44 22.68
CA PRO A 89 -10.27 -24.43 22.31
C PRO A 89 -9.82 -25.85 22.64
N ALA A 90 -10.73 -26.63 23.23
CA ALA A 90 -10.54 -28.04 23.53
C ALA A 90 -10.56 -28.89 22.25
N GLY A 91 -9.60 -29.81 22.14
CA GLY A 91 -9.68 -30.96 21.23
C GLY A 91 -8.86 -30.85 19.95
N TYR A 92 -7.55 -31.05 20.06
CA TYR A 92 -6.81 -31.81 19.06
C TYR A 92 -6.42 -33.12 19.74
N ASP A 93 -7.22 -34.16 19.52
CA ASP A 93 -6.88 -35.53 19.90
C ASP A 93 -5.65 -35.94 19.08
N MET A 94 -4.50 -35.97 19.74
CA MET A 94 -3.16 -36.24 19.17
C MET A 94 -2.94 -37.73 18.86
N ASP A 95 -4.01 -38.54 18.83
CA ASP A 95 -3.94 -40.01 18.73
C ASP A 95 -4.35 -40.56 17.34
N GLU A 96 -4.62 -39.71 16.34
CA GLU A 96 -4.95 -40.16 14.98
C GLU A 96 -3.71 -40.03 14.07
N GLU A 97 -2.96 -41.13 13.89
CA GLU A 97 -1.88 -41.21 12.90
C GLU A 97 -2.48 -41.13 11.48
N PRO A 98 -1.96 -40.30 10.56
CA PRO A 98 -2.42 -40.28 9.18
C PRO A 98 -1.97 -41.54 8.44
N PHE A 99 -2.92 -42.22 7.78
CA PHE A 99 -2.66 -43.25 6.76
C PHE A 99 -2.04 -42.67 5.49
#